data_AF-A0A6I5RHV9-F1
#
_entry.id   AF-A0A6I5RHV9-F1
#
_cell.length_a   1.000
_cell.length_b   1.000
_cell.length_c   1.000
_cell.angle_alpha   90.00
_cell.angle_beta   90.00
_cell.angle_gamma   90.00
#
_symmetry.space_group_name_H-M   'P 1'
#
loop_
_entity.id
_entity.type
_entity.pdbx_description
1 polymer ?
#
loop_
_entity_poly.entity_id
_entity_poly.type
_entity_poly.pdbx_seq_one_letter_code
_entity_poly.pdbx_strand_id
1 'polypeptide(L)'
;MNSTTTIPSDVIDPMVALRLQLTQLEAQIDALKPDFFDACAAQEVDQFQHQQAVIYRRLTPGKWDYPSDLIEQEQRLKQQKRQFQETHEPVAGREVIWSIKLAP
;
A
#
# COMPACT_ATOMS: atom_id res chain seq x y z
N MET A 1 -13.34 38.62 -11.01
CA MET A 1 -13.08 37.30 -10.40
C MET A 1 -12.11 36.59 -11.33
N ASN A 2 -10.83 36.52 -10.97
CA ASN A 2 -9.80 35.97 -11.85
C ASN A 2 -9.76 34.47 -11.69
N SER A 3 -10.21 33.76 -12.72
CA SER A 3 -10.01 32.31 -12.84
C SER A 3 -8.52 32.08 -13.08
N THR A 4 -7.77 31.69 -12.05
CA THR A 4 -6.42 31.16 -12.22
C THR A 4 -6.54 29.85 -12.99
N THR A 5 -6.29 29.90 -14.30
CA THR A 5 -6.12 28.72 -15.13
C THR A 5 -4.84 28.03 -14.66
N THR A 6 -4.98 27.01 -13.81
CA THR A 6 -3.85 26.18 -13.39
C THR A 6 -3.28 25.45 -14.62
N ILE A 7 -2.01 25.68 -14.93
CA ILE A 7 -1.33 24.95 -16.00
C ILE A 7 -1.13 23.52 -15.48
N PRO A 8 -1.44 22.45 -16.24
CA PRO A 8 -1.35 21.08 -15.75
C PRO A 8 0.00 20.70 -15.11
N SER A 9 1.12 21.25 -15.61
CA SER A 9 2.46 21.07 -15.03
C SER A 9 2.55 21.54 -13.58
N ASP A 10 1.87 22.63 -13.23
CA ASP A 10 1.90 23.24 -11.89
C ASP A 10 1.28 22.32 -10.81
N VAL A 11 0.59 21.25 -11.23
CA VAL A 11 0.02 20.23 -10.33
C VAL A 11 0.73 18.90 -10.50
N ILE A 12 1.04 18.50 -11.74
CA ILE A 12 1.67 17.21 -12.02
C ILE A 12 3.10 17.18 -11.46
N ASP A 13 3.90 18.23 -11.66
CA ASP A 13 5.31 18.24 -11.27
C ASP A 13 5.49 18.20 -9.74
N PRO A 14 4.77 19.03 -8.94
CA PRO A 14 4.82 18.91 -7.48
C PRO A 14 4.35 17.54 -6.99
N MET A 15 3.33 16.94 -7.61
CA MET A 15 2.84 15.62 -7.22
C MET A 15 3.89 14.53 -7.46
N VAL A 16 4.59 14.57 -8.61
CA VAL A 16 5.70 13.66 -8.91
C VAL A 16 6.85 13.86 -7.92
N ALA A 17 7.20 15.11 -7.61
CA ALA A 17 8.25 15.44 -6.64
C ALA A 17 7.93 14.90 -5.23
N LEU A 18 6.69 15.09 -4.77
CA LEU A 18 6.22 14.52 -3.49
C LEU A 18 6.28 12.99 -3.48
N ARG A 19 5.95 12.35 -4.61
CA ARG A 19 6.03 10.89 -4.71
C ARG A 19 7.46 10.38 -4.61
N LEU A 20 8.42 11.09 -5.20
CA LEU A 20 9.85 10.79 -5.05
C LEU A 20 10.32 10.93 -3.60
N GLN A 21 9.94 12.02 -2.94
CA GLN A 21 10.27 12.24 -1.52
C GLN A 21 9.68 11.14 -0.63
N LEU A 22 8.43 10.73 -0.88
CA LEU A 22 7.79 9.65 -0.13
C LEU A 22 8.56 8.33 -0.32
N THR A 23 8.96 7.98 -1.55
CA THR A 23 9.77 6.77 -1.79
C THR A 23 11.12 6.81 -1.07
N GLN A 24 11.77 7.97 -1.00
CA GLN A 24 13.01 8.13 -0.23
C GLN A 24 12.79 7.97 1.28
N LEU A 25 11.68 8.48 1.82
CA LEU A 25 11.32 8.31 3.23
C LEU A 25 10.97 6.85 3.54
N GLU A 26 10.21 6.19 2.66
CA GLU A 26 9.89 4.76 2.77
C GLU A 26 11.17 3.92 2.83
N ALA A 27 12.14 4.20 1.95
CA ALA A 27 13.44 3.50 1.95
C ALA A 27 14.25 3.75 3.24
N GLN A 28 14.23 4.97 3.78
CA GLN A 28 14.88 5.29 5.05
C GLN A 28 14.23 4.57 6.23
N ILE A 29 12.89 4.52 6.26
CA ILE A 29 12.13 3.76 7.26
C ILE A 29 12.47 2.27 7.16
N ASP A 30 12.51 1.73 5.95
CA ASP A 30 12.85 0.32 5.71
C ASP A 30 14.27 -0.01 6.18
N ALA A 31 15.23 0.88 5.96
CA ALA A 31 16.60 0.73 6.48
C ALA A 31 16.67 0.77 8.01
N LEU A 32 15.81 1.55 8.68
CA LEU A 32 15.76 1.67 10.14
C LEU A 32 15.03 0.51 10.83
N LYS A 33 14.17 -0.22 10.11
CA LYS A 33 13.32 -1.28 10.68
C LYS A 33 14.07 -2.30 11.55
N PRO A 34 15.23 -2.86 11.16
CA PRO A 34 15.94 -3.85 11.98
C PRO A 34 16.29 -3.30 13.37
N ASP A 35 16.96 -2.15 13.42
CA ASP A 35 17.36 -1.51 14.68
C ASP A 35 16.16 -1.10 15.52
N PHE A 36 15.09 -0.63 14.88
CA PHE A 36 13.83 -0.32 15.55
C PHE A 36 13.21 -1.56 16.20
N PHE A 37 13.18 -2.70 15.50
CA PHE A 37 12.63 -3.94 16.04
C PHE A 37 13.48 -4.50 17.19
N ASP A 38 14.80 -4.45 17.08
CA ASP A 38 15.72 -4.86 18.15
C ASP A 38 15.51 -4.00 19.41
N ALA A 39 15.39 -2.68 19.25
CA ALA A 39 15.11 -1.76 20.34
C ALA A 39 13.74 -2.02 20.99
N CYS A 40 12.71 -2.34 20.21
CA CYS A 40 11.38 -2.68 20.73
C CYS A 40 11.38 -4.02 21.46
N ALA A 41 12.10 -5.03 20.95
CA ALA A 41 12.19 -6.34 21.58
C ALA A 41 12.83 -6.29 22.98
N ALA A 42 13.72 -5.33 23.22
CA ALA A 42 14.36 -5.12 24.51
C ALA A 42 13.45 -4.47 25.58
N GLN A 43 12.27 -3.94 25.24
CA GLN A 43 11.41 -3.24 26.20
C GLN A 43 10.61 -4.16 27.14
N GLU A 44 10.59 -5.49 26.91
CA GLU A 44 9.85 -6.53 27.66
C GLU A 44 8.32 -6.30 27.85
N VAL A 45 7.77 -5.20 27.36
CA VAL A 45 6.35 -4.84 27.43
C VAL A 45 5.69 -4.91 26.06
N ASP A 46 4.46 -5.45 26.02
CA ASP A 46 3.71 -5.57 24.76
C ASP A 46 3.13 -4.23 24.26
N GLN A 47 3.21 -3.16 25.05
CA GLN A 47 2.80 -1.81 24.65
C GLN A 47 3.54 -0.73 25.45
N PHE A 48 3.99 0.34 24.80
CA PHE A 48 4.58 1.50 25.46
C PHE A 48 4.30 2.82 24.72
N GLN A 49 4.29 3.92 25.48
CA GLN A 49 4.04 5.27 24.97
C GLN A 49 5.35 5.95 24.57
N HIS A 50 5.41 6.47 23.35
CA HIS A 50 6.40 7.43 22.90
C HIS A 50 5.77 8.84 22.81
N GLN A 51 6.60 9.90 22.73
CA GLN A 51 6.13 11.29 22.77
C GLN A 51 5.04 11.61 21.74
N GLN A 52 5.06 10.94 20.59
CA GLN A 52 4.13 11.18 19.46
C GLN A 52 3.43 9.91 18.97
N ALA A 53 3.62 8.76 19.63
CA ALA A 53 3.12 7.48 19.14
C ALA A 53 2.88 6.49 20.29
N VAL A 54 2.03 5.50 20.03
CA VAL A 54 1.91 4.31 20.87
C VAL A 54 2.49 3.15 20.08
N ILE A 55 3.44 2.44 20.67
CA ILE A 55 4.05 1.26 20.07
C ILE A 55 3.45 0.04 20.76
N TYR A 56 2.95 -0.92 19.98
CA TYR A 56 2.41 -2.17 20.48
C TYR A 56 3.03 -3.35 19.73
N ARG A 57 3.20 -4.45 20.46
CA ARG A 57 3.57 -5.76 19.91
C ARG A 57 2.30 -6.50 19.53
N ARG A 58 2.22 -6.97 18.28
CA ARG A 58 1.18 -7.89 17.82
C ARG A 58 1.82 -9.06 17.12
N LEU A 59 1.37 -10.26 17.47
CA LEU A 59 1.65 -11.46 16.69
C LEU A 59 0.64 -11.50 15.55
N THR A 60 1.09 -11.32 14.31
CA THR A 60 0.25 -11.66 13.16
C THR A 60 0.09 -13.18 13.12
N PRO A 61 -1.06 -13.69 12.66
CA PRO A 61 -1.15 -15.09 12.29
C PRO A 61 0.02 -15.43 11.36
N GLY A 62 0.68 -16.57 11.62
CA GLY A 62 1.72 -17.07 10.74
C GLY A 62 1.16 -17.41 9.35
N LYS A 63 2.01 -18.03 8.52
CA LYS A 63 1.55 -18.58 7.25
C LYS A 63 0.51 -19.67 7.52
N TRP A 64 -0.71 -19.48 7.03
CA TRP A 64 -1.74 -20.51 7.02
C TRP A 64 -1.40 -21.54 5.94
N ASP A 65 -1.26 -22.79 6.35
CA ASP A 65 -1.11 -23.92 5.42
C ASP A 65 -2.51 -24.39 5.00
N TYR A 66 -3.08 -23.72 4.00
CA TYR A 66 -4.39 -24.07 3.49
C TYR A 66 -4.33 -25.42 2.75
N PRO A 67 -5.32 -26.31 2.95
CA PRO A 67 -5.38 -27.54 2.16
C PRO A 67 -5.52 -27.24 0.66
N SER A 68 -5.03 -28.14 -0.18
CA SER A 68 -4.88 -27.91 -1.63
C SER A 68 -6.20 -27.60 -2.34
N ASP A 69 -7.31 -28.18 -1.89
CA ASP A 69 -8.64 -27.96 -2.43
C ASP A 69 -9.09 -26.50 -2.27
N LEU A 70 -8.82 -25.86 -1.12
CA LEU A 70 -9.14 -24.43 -0.92
C LEU A 70 -8.31 -23.53 -1.84
N ILE A 71 -7.03 -23.86 -2.04
CA ILE A 71 -6.15 -23.11 -2.95
C ILE A 71 -6.68 -23.22 -4.39
N GLU A 72 -7.04 -24.43 -4.83
CA GLU A 72 -7.61 -24.67 -6.16
C GLU A 72 -8.94 -23.94 -6.37
N GLN A 73 -9.82 -23.94 -5.36
CA GLN A 73 -11.08 -23.20 -5.40
C GLN A 73 -10.85 -21.69 -5.55
N GLU A 74 -9.90 -21.13 -4.80
CA GLU A 74 -9.56 -19.71 -4.91
C GLU A 74 -9.04 -19.36 -6.32
N GLN A 75 -8.16 -20.18 -6.88
CA GLN A 75 -7.65 -19.99 -8.23
C GLN A 75 -8.75 -20.06 -9.28
N ARG A 76 -9.65 -21.04 -9.17
CA ARG A 76 -10.81 -21.18 -10.06
C ARG A 76 -11.71 -19.95 -9.99
N LEU A 77 -12.00 -19.45 -8.79
CA LEU A 77 -12.81 -18.25 -8.61
C LEU A 77 -12.14 -17.01 -9.23
N LYS A 78 -10.82 -16.85 -9.07
CA LYS A 78 -10.07 -15.75 -9.70
C LYS A 78 -10.17 -15.79 -11.22
N GLN A 79 -10.05 -16.97 -11.82
CA GLN A 79 -10.20 -17.16 -13.27
C GLN A 79 -11.62 -16.83 -13.75
N GLN A 80 -12.63 -17.35 -13.06
CA GLN A 80 -14.05 -17.08 -13.39
C GLN A 80 -14.38 -15.59 -13.31
N LYS A 81 -13.91 -14.90 -12.27
CA LYS A 81 -14.11 -13.45 -12.12
C LYS A 81 -13.46 -12.68 -13.27
N ARG A 82 -12.24 -13.05 -13.68
CA ARG A 82 -11.58 -12.41 -14.82
C ARG A 82 -12.35 -12.63 -16.12
N GLN A 83 -12.76 -13.87 -16.40
CA GLN A 83 -13.53 -14.19 -17.60
C GLN A 83 -14.86 -13.42 -17.64
N PHE A 84 -15.53 -13.28 -16.49
CA PHE A 84 -16.74 -12.49 -16.37
C PHE A 84 -16.50 -11.02 -16.73
N GLN A 85 -15.43 -10.42 -16.21
CA GLN A 85 -15.06 -9.02 -16.49
C GLN A 85 -14.69 -8.78 -17.96
N GLU A 86 -14.13 -9.77 -18.65
CA GLU A 86 -13.80 -9.67 -20.08
C GLU A 86 -15.04 -9.74 -20.98
N THR A 87 -16.13 -10.35 -20.50
CA THR A 87 -17.34 -10.64 -21.30
C THR A 87 -18.55 -9.78 -20.95
N HIS A 88 -18.50 -9.03 -19.84
CA HIS A 88 -19.62 -8.23 -19.33
C HIS A 88 -19.18 -6.79 -19.08
N GLU A 89 -20.08 -5.83 -19.40
CA GLU A 89 -19.82 -4.42 -19.09
C GLU A 89 -20.04 -4.12 -17.60
N PRO A 90 -19.21 -3.25 -16.99
CA PRO A 90 -19.43 -2.80 -15.63
C PRO A 90 -20.76 -2.04 -15.48
N VAL A 91 -21.53 -2.37 -14.45
CA VAL A 91 -22.85 -1.76 -14.20
C VAL A 91 -22.76 -0.29 -13.76
N ALA A 92 -21.63 0.10 -13.14
CA ALA A 92 -21.39 1.47 -12.67
C ALA A 92 -20.57 2.34 -13.65
N GLY A 93 -20.36 1.87 -14.88
CA GLY A 93 -19.49 2.54 -15.86
C GLY A 93 -18.00 2.26 -15.65
N ARG A 94 -17.15 2.90 -16.45
CA ARG A 94 -15.68 2.76 -16.38
C ARG A 94 -15.10 3.89 -15.54
N GLU A 95 -14.28 3.55 -14.55
CA GLU A 95 -13.51 4.53 -13.78
C GLU A 95 -12.19 4.88 -14.50
N VAL A 96 -11.83 6.16 -14.50
CA VAL A 96 -10.50 6.62 -14.95
C VAL A 96 -9.64 6.80 -13.71
N ILE A 97 -8.59 5.99 -13.59
CA ILE A 97 -7.60 6.09 -12.52
C ILE A 97 -6.29 6.57 -13.12
N TRP A 98 -5.76 7.69 -12.62
CA TRP A 98 -4.41 8.14 -12.93
C TRP A 98 -3.46 7.57 -11.87
N SER A 99 -2.34 6.99 -12.30
CA SER A 99 -1.32 6.44 -11.40
C SER A 99 0.06 6.95 -11.77
N ILE A 100 0.88 7.21 -10.75
CA ILE A 100 2.28 7.65 -10.93
C ILE A 100 3.18 6.42 -10.72
N LYS A 101 3.88 6.02 -11.79
CA LYS A 101 4.98 5.06 -11.72
C LYS A 101 6.28 5.83 -11.83
N LEU A 102 7.11 5.78 -10.79
CA LEU A 102 8.43 6.38 -10.82
C LEU A 102 9.32 5.57 -11.78
N ALA A 103 10.08 6.27 -12.62
CA ALA A 103 11.10 5.63 -13.44
C ALA A 103 12.19 5.01 -12.54
N PRO A 104 12.78 3.87 -12.94
CA PRO A 104 13.90 3.27 -12.24
C PRO A 104 15.15 4.16 -12.26
#